data_AF-A0A536VHE8-F1
#
_entry.id   AF-A0A536VHE8-F1
#
_cell.length_a   1.000
_cell.length_b   1.000
_cell.length_c   1.000
_cell.angle_alpha   90.00
_cell.angle_beta   90.00
_cell.angle_gamma   90.00
#
_symmetry.space_group_name_H-M   'P 1'
#
loop_
_entity.id
_entity.type
_entity.pdbx_description
1 polymer ?
#
loop_
_entity_poly.entity_id
_entity_poly.type
_entity_poly.pdbx_seq_one_letter_code
_entity_poly.pdbx_strand_id
1 'polypeptide(L)'
;MVRALIWLQRASPEQVLATVPPEYVLNNREAYLASYNKVKDAFSPDGQFNEAGAQNTLKYLAAFNPAVKPAEIKLAQTYDNSYAQKALAKYKR
;
A
#
# COMPACT_ATOMS: atom_id res chain seq x y z
N MET A 1 4.65 -9.82 3.06
CA MET A 1 4.24 -8.48 2.62
C MET A 1 5.38 -7.46 2.70
N VAL A 2 5.83 -7.05 3.90
CA VAL A 2 6.90 -6.02 4.08
C VAL A 2 8.15 -6.24 3.23
N ARG A 3 8.70 -7.47 3.16
CA ARG A 3 9.86 -7.78 2.29
C ARG A 3 9.65 -7.42 0.82
N ALA A 4 8.46 -7.70 0.29
CA ALA A 4 8.13 -7.43 -1.09
C ALA A 4 8.00 -5.94 -1.35
N LEU A 5 7.40 -5.20 -0.41
CA LEU A 5 7.32 -3.73 -0.47
C LEU A 5 8.71 -3.08 -0.47
N ILE A 6 9.63 -3.55 0.40
CA ILE A 6 11.03 -3.10 0.42
C ILE A 6 11.73 -3.40 -0.91
N TRP A 7 11.51 -4.59 -1.48
CA TRP A 7 12.06 -4.94 -2.78
C TRP A 7 11.51 -4.05 -3.90
N LEU A 8 10.20 -3.76 -3.90
CA LEU A 8 9.56 -2.86 -4.87
C LEU A 8 10.17 -1.45 -4.88
N GLN A 9 10.69 -0.96 -3.75
CA GLN A 9 11.37 0.34 -3.71
C GLN A 9 12.68 0.39 -4.50
N ARG A 10 13.28 -0.78 -4.77
CA ARG A 10 14.58 -0.90 -5.45
C ARG A 10 14.48 -1.56 -6.83
N ALA A 11 13.40 -2.30 -7.08
CA ALA A 11 13.18 -3.01 -8.33
C ALA A 11 12.89 -2.05 -9.49
N SER A 12 13.44 -2.34 -10.67
CA SER A 12 13.02 -1.66 -11.89
C SER A 12 11.63 -2.13 -12.33
N PRO A 13 10.87 -1.32 -13.09
CA PRO A 13 9.58 -1.75 -13.66
C PRO A 13 9.65 -3.07 -14.43
N GLU A 14 10.76 -3.32 -15.14
CA GLU A 14 11.01 -4.56 -15.89
C GLU A 14 11.21 -5.75 -14.96
N GLN A 15 11.92 -5.57 -13.84
CA GLN A 15 12.07 -6.61 -12.82
C GLN A 15 10.73 -6.96 -12.18
N VAL A 16 9.87 -5.98 -11.93
CA VAL A 16 8.50 -6.21 -11.43
C VAL A 16 7.71 -7.01 -12.44
N LEU A 17 7.66 -6.56 -13.69
CA LEU A 17 6.97 -7.27 -14.76
C LEU A 17 7.46 -8.72 -14.94
N ALA A 18 8.75 -8.99 -14.79
CA ALA A 18 9.30 -10.34 -14.88
C ALA A 18 8.83 -11.29 -13.77
N THR A 19 8.30 -10.76 -12.66
CA THR A 19 7.72 -11.55 -11.55
C THR A 19 6.22 -11.75 -11.66
N VAL A 20 5.57 -11.06 -12.61
CA VAL A 20 4.11 -11.05 -12.76
C VAL A 20 3.72 -12.18 -13.70
N PRO A 21 2.79 -13.08 -13.30
CA PRO A 21 2.30 -14.12 -14.19
C PRO A 21 1.73 -13.54 -15.50
N PRO A 22 1.98 -14.17 -16.67
CA PRO A 22 1.61 -13.62 -17.98
C PRO A 22 0.14 -13.21 -18.12
N GLU A 23 -0.77 -13.92 -17.46
CA GLU A 23 -2.21 -13.64 -17.44
C GLU A 23 -2.56 -12.25 -16.87
N TYR A 24 -1.76 -11.71 -15.95
CA TYR A 24 -1.95 -10.37 -15.39
C TYR A 24 -1.38 -9.24 -16.26
N VAL A 25 -0.56 -9.60 -17.26
CA VAL A 25 -0.02 -8.65 -18.25
C VAL A 25 -1.02 -8.37 -19.37
N LEU A 26 -2.09 -9.18 -19.47
CA LEU A 26 -3.16 -9.05 -20.46
C LEU A 26 -2.63 -9.01 -21.91
N ASN A 27 -1.53 -9.73 -22.17
CA ASN A 27 -0.78 -9.72 -23.43
C ASN A 27 -0.34 -8.31 -23.92
N ASN A 28 -0.34 -7.32 -23.04
CA ASN A 28 0.04 -5.94 -23.37
C ASN A 28 1.07 -5.41 -22.37
N ARG A 29 2.33 -5.74 -22.64
CA ARG A 29 3.49 -5.32 -21.85
C ARG A 29 3.60 -3.81 -21.70
N GLU A 30 3.39 -3.06 -22.79
CA GLU A 30 3.52 -1.60 -22.78
C GLU A 30 2.45 -0.96 -21.89
N ALA A 31 1.19 -1.40 -22.03
CA ALA A 31 0.10 -0.91 -21.18
C ALA A 31 0.32 -1.26 -19.71
N TYR A 32 0.87 -2.46 -19.42
CA TYR A 32 1.21 -2.85 -18.05
C TYR A 32 2.26 -1.92 -17.46
N LEU A 33 3.39 -1.72 -18.14
CA LEU A 33 4.48 -0.86 -17.65
C LEU A 33 4.03 0.60 -17.51
N ALA A 34 3.24 1.11 -18.46
CA ALA A 34 2.67 2.45 -18.39
C ALA A 34 1.75 2.61 -17.17
N SER A 35 0.92 1.61 -16.88
CA SER A 35 0.02 1.62 -15.72
C SER A 35 0.81 1.51 -14.41
N TYR A 36 1.75 0.58 -14.33
CA TYR A 36 2.63 0.41 -13.17
C TYR A 36 3.38 1.71 -12.83
N ASN A 37 3.99 2.35 -13.83
CA ASN A 37 4.73 3.60 -13.62
C ASN A 37 3.85 4.75 -13.11
N LYS A 38 2.56 4.77 -13.43
CA LYS A 38 1.61 5.77 -12.93
C LYS A 38 1.18 5.53 -11.47
N VAL A 39 1.19 4.27 -11.01
CA VAL A 39 0.66 3.90 -9.68
C VAL A 39 1.73 3.50 -8.68
N LYS A 40 2.98 3.30 -9.11
CA LYS A 40 4.06 2.78 -8.25
C LYS A 40 4.25 3.57 -6.95
N ASP A 41 4.04 4.89 -6.99
CA ASP A 41 4.22 5.77 -5.84
C ASP A 41 3.07 5.65 -4.81
N ALA A 42 1.97 4.97 -5.16
CA ALA A 42 0.89 4.65 -4.25
C ALA A 42 1.15 3.38 -3.42
N PHE A 43 2.14 2.56 -3.79
CA PHE A 43 2.51 1.41 -2.96
C PHE A 43 3.16 1.88 -1.66
N SER A 44 2.76 1.27 -0.55
CA SER A 44 3.41 1.54 0.75
C SER A 44 4.89 1.16 0.67
N PRO A 45 5.81 2.02 1.14
CA PRO A 45 7.24 1.74 1.10
C PRO A 45 7.66 0.65 2.09
N ASP A 46 6.90 0.47 3.17
CA ASP A 46 7.33 -0.32 4.32
C ASP A 46 6.21 -1.15 4.98
N GLY A 47 4.96 -0.97 4.54
CA GLY A 47 3.78 -1.68 5.01
C GLY A 47 3.17 -1.12 6.30
N GLN A 48 3.64 0.02 6.82
CA GLN A 48 3.04 0.66 7.99
C GLN A 48 1.88 1.57 7.59
N PHE A 49 0.85 1.58 8.44
CA PHE A 49 -0.15 2.64 8.43
C PHE A 49 0.41 3.88 9.13
N ASN A 50 0.14 5.06 8.60
CA ASN A 50 0.45 6.32 9.28
C ASN A 50 -0.81 6.92 9.90
N GLU A 51 -0.63 7.63 11.01
CA GLU A 51 -1.74 8.20 11.77
C GLU A 51 -2.51 9.25 10.97
N ALA A 52 -1.80 10.11 10.25
CA ALA A 52 -2.40 11.14 9.39
C ALA A 52 -3.32 10.53 8.32
N GLY A 53 -2.94 9.38 7.76
CA GLY A 53 -3.74 8.63 6.80
C GLY A 53 -5.03 8.12 7.42
N ALA A 54 -4.95 7.48 8.59
CA ALA A 54 -6.13 7.02 9.31
C ALA A 54 -7.10 8.18 9.67
N GLN A 55 -6.56 9.30 10.13
CA GLN A 55 -7.34 10.51 10.45
C GLN A 55 -8.02 11.09 9.20
N ASN A 56 -7.28 11.20 8.09
CA ASN A 56 -7.81 11.70 6.83
C ASN A 56 -8.89 10.78 6.26
N THR A 57 -8.69 9.46 6.30
CA THR A 57 -9.71 8.48 5.89
C THR A 57 -11.00 8.68 6.68
N LEU A 58 -10.93 8.81 8.01
CA LEU A 58 -12.12 9.03 8.83
C LEU A 58 -12.82 10.36 8.49
N LYS A 59 -12.04 11.44 8.38
CA LYS A 59 -12.54 12.77 8.01
C LYS A 59 -13.29 12.74 6.68
N TYR A 60 -12.70 12.14 5.65
CA TYR A 60 -13.30 12.14 4.32
C TYR A 60 -14.50 11.21 4.23
N LEU A 61 -14.45 10.01 4.83
CA LEU A 61 -15.59 9.11 4.87
C LEU A 61 -16.80 9.76 5.56
N ALA A 62 -16.58 10.44 6.68
CA ALA A 62 -17.65 11.14 7.39
C ALA A 62 -18.21 12.35 6.63
N ALA A 63 -17.45 12.93 5.69
CA ALA A 63 -17.91 14.07 4.91
C ALA A 63 -19.02 13.70 3.90
N PHE A 64 -19.10 12.45 3.46
CA PHE A 64 -20.08 12.02 2.46
C PHE A 64 -20.92 10.79 2.87
N ASN A 65 -20.54 10.05 3.92
CA ASN A 65 -21.31 8.92 4.41
C ASN A 65 -21.90 9.22 5.81
N PRO A 66 -23.21 9.54 5.91
CA PRO A 66 -23.85 9.88 7.18
C PRO A 66 -23.91 8.71 8.18
N ALA A 67 -23.69 7.47 7.73
CA ALA A 67 -23.58 6.32 8.62
C ALA A 67 -22.25 6.27 9.38
N VAL A 68 -21.23 7.01 8.92
CA VAL A 68 -19.93 7.10 9.59
C VAL A 68 -20.02 8.17 10.66
N LYS A 69 -19.88 7.76 11.93
CA LYS A 69 -19.92 8.65 13.09
C LYS A 69 -18.53 8.75 13.73
N PRO A 70 -17.74 9.80 13.42
CA PRO A 70 -16.36 9.92 13.90
C PRO A 70 -16.20 9.82 15.41
N ALA A 71 -17.14 10.37 16.17
CA ALA A 71 -17.11 10.36 17.63
C ALA A 71 -17.19 8.95 18.24
N GLU A 72 -17.72 7.97 17.51
CA GLU A 72 -17.86 6.57 17.96
C GLU A 72 -16.65 5.71 17.54
N ILE A 73 -15.73 6.23 16.72
CA ILE A 73 -14.64 5.44 16.11
C ILE A 73 -13.32 5.70 16.84
N LYS A 74 -12.79 4.63 17.47
CA LYS A 74 -11.45 4.63 18.07
C LYS A 74 -10.42 4.21 17.03
N LEU A 75 -9.82 5.17 16.31
CA LEU A 75 -8.86 4.92 15.22
C LEU A 75 -7.69 3.99 15.60
N ALA A 76 -7.18 4.09 16.82
CA ALA A 76 -6.10 3.20 17.29
C ALA A 76 -6.48 1.71 17.34
N GLN A 77 -7.76 1.38 17.24
CA GLN A 77 -8.27 0.00 17.23
C GLN A 77 -8.58 -0.49 15.81
N THR A 78 -8.41 0.35 14.78
CA THR A 78 -8.76 -0.01 13.39
C THR A 78 -7.56 -0.49 12.56
N TYR A 79 -6.35 -0.44 13.13
CA TYR A 79 -5.13 -0.99 12.52
C TYR A 79 -4.10 -1.37 13.60
N ASP A 80 -3.18 -2.27 13.26
CA ASP A 80 -2.07 -2.66 14.12
C ASP A 80 -0.76 -2.72 13.32
N ASN A 81 0.18 -1.83 13.66
CA ASN A 81 1.49 -1.78 13.03
C ASN A 81 2.51 -2.76 13.65
N SER A 82 2.20 -3.44 14.76
CA SER A 82 3.17 -4.26 15.51
C SER A 82 3.81 -5.36 14.65
N TYR A 83 3.05 -5.94 13.72
CA TYR A 83 3.54 -6.95 12.78
C TYR A 83 4.45 -6.36 11.69
N ALA A 84 4.06 -5.22 11.12
CA ALA A 84 4.85 -4.51 10.11
C ALA A 84 6.18 -4.02 10.70
N GLN A 85 6.14 -3.48 11.93
CA GLN A 85 7.33 -3.05 12.68
C GLN A 85 8.30 -4.21 12.96
N LYS A 86 7.79 -5.35 13.45
CA LYS A 86 8.61 -6.56 13.67
C LYS A 86 9.23 -7.06 12.36
N ALA A 87 8.49 -7.04 11.25
CA ALA A 87 9.01 -7.43 9.95
C ALA A 87 10.06 -6.43 9.43
N LEU A 88 9.83 -5.12 9.59
CA LEU A 88 10.79 -4.09 9.21
C LEU A 88 12.10 -4.24 9.98
N ALA A 89 12.06 -4.45 11.29
CA ALA A 89 13.25 -4.71 12.08
C ALA A 89 14.04 -5.94 11.59
N LYS A 90 13.36 -6.94 11.03
CA LYS A 90 14.00 -8.15 10.47
C LYS A 90 14.61 -7.92 9.08
N TYR A 91 13.99 -7.11 8.23
CA TYR A 91 14.31 -7.04 6.78
C TYR A 91 14.89 -5.70 6.31
N LYS A 92 14.82 -4.64 7.12
CA LYS A 92 15.49 -3.37 6.86
C LYS A 92 16.97 -3.53 7.19
N ARG A 93 17.73 -4.04 6.22
CA ARG A 93 19.20 -4.04 6.20
C ARG A 93 19.68 -3.09 5.10
#